data_AF-A0A034WTF4-F1
#
_entry.id   AF-A0A034WTF4-F1
#
_cell.length_a   1.000
_cell.length_b   1.000
_cell.length_c   1.000
_cell.angle_alpha   90.00
_cell.angle_beta   90.00
_cell.angle_gamma   90.00
#
_symmetry.space_group_name_H-M   'P 1'
#
loop_
_entity.id
_entity.type
_entity.pdbx_description
1 polymer ?
#
loop_
_entity_poly.entity_id
_entity_poly.type
_entity_poly.pdbx_seq_one_letter_code
_entity_poly.pdbx_strand_id
1 'polypeptide(L)'
;PTNNASITVEQFIDRVDRVVEAYRWDEKFLLLAIYTRLKGVARMWLDASPTLHTTWENFADALRHEFGSDRDEAEIHFVMANATRKPKEIVKEYCFRVAALGIRYKLSEAAIIRYARAGLKHRELQQSIAA
;
A
#
# COMPACT_ATOMS: atom_id res chain seq x y z
N PRO A 1 2.61 -9.26 -3.78
CA PRO A 1 1.90 -8.72 -4.97
C PRO A 1 2.85 -8.57 -6.18
N THR A 2 2.49 -9.16 -7.33
CA THR A 2 3.33 -9.29 -8.55
C THR A 2 3.11 -8.20 -9.61
N ASN A 3 2.38 -7.13 -9.33
CA ASN A 3 2.18 -6.01 -10.27
C ASN A 3 2.28 -4.64 -9.55
N ASN A 4 3.01 -3.68 -10.13
CA ASN A 4 3.17 -2.32 -9.59
C ASN A 4 1.86 -1.52 -9.48
N ALA A 5 0.78 -1.99 -10.11
CA ALA A 5 -0.57 -1.41 -10.00
C ALA A 5 -1.45 -2.04 -8.89
N SER A 6 -0.97 -3.10 -8.23
CA SER A 6 -1.74 -3.75 -7.16
C SER A 6 -1.55 -3.04 -5.82
N ILE A 7 -2.66 -2.65 -5.20
CA ILE A 7 -2.67 -2.13 -3.83
C ILE A 7 -2.61 -3.29 -2.84
N THR A 8 -2.08 -3.02 -1.66
CA THR A 8 -2.13 -3.97 -0.53
C THR A 8 -3.50 -4.05 0.10
N VAL A 9 -3.72 -5.09 0.90
CA VAL A 9 -4.94 -5.22 1.70
C VAL A 9 -5.07 -4.07 2.69
N GLU A 10 -3.96 -3.61 3.29
CA GLU A 10 -3.95 -2.47 4.19
C GLU A 10 -4.36 -1.19 3.46
N GLN A 11 -3.78 -0.93 2.28
CA GLN A 11 -4.15 0.23 1.45
C GLN A 11 -5.60 0.16 0.95
N PHE A 12 -6.10 -1.04 0.68
CA PHE A 12 -7.50 -1.23 0.31
C PHE A 12 -8.42 -0.88 1.46
N ILE A 13 -8.14 -1.39 2.66
CA ILE A 13 -8.91 -1.13 3.88
C ILE A 13 -8.88 0.35 4.23
N ASP A 14 -7.70 0.97 4.29
CA ASP A 14 -7.55 2.41 4.57
C ASP A 14 -8.35 3.28 3.59
N ARG A 15 -8.43 2.86 2.31
CA ARG A 15 -9.21 3.58 1.31
C ARG A 15 -10.71 3.44 1.55
N VAL A 16 -11.17 2.26 1.93
CA VAL A 16 -12.57 2.03 2.28
C VAL A 16 -12.93 2.83 3.53
N ASP A 17 -12.09 2.80 4.57
CA ASP A 17 -12.31 3.54 5.82
C ASP A 17 -12.52 5.04 5.57
N ARG A 18 -11.67 5.66 4.73
CA ARG A 18 -11.82 7.07 4.35
C ARG A 18 -13.14 7.36 3.62
N VAL A 19 -13.63 6.42 2.81
CA VAL A 19 -14.92 6.57 2.10
C VAL A 19 -16.08 6.43 3.08
N VAL A 20 -16.01 5.46 4.00
CA VAL A 20 -17.02 5.27 5.04
C VAL A 20 -17.11 6.51 5.93
N GLU A 21 -15.97 7.06 6.35
CA GLU A 21 -15.90 8.28 7.16
C GLU A 21 -16.50 9.48 6.43
N ALA A 22 -16.12 9.69 5.16
CA ALA A 22 -16.55 10.85 4.38
C ALA A 22 -18.04 10.84 4.03
N TYR A 23 -18.59 9.66 3.71
CA TYR A 23 -19.95 9.54 3.16
C TYR A 23 -20.95 8.87 4.09
N ARG A 24 -20.51 8.36 5.26
CA ARG A 24 -21.34 7.64 6.24
C ARG A 24 -22.20 6.54 5.60
N TRP A 25 -21.57 5.74 4.74
CA TRP A 25 -22.27 4.67 4.04
C TRP A 25 -22.84 3.65 5.01
N ASP A 26 -24.05 3.17 4.72
CA ASP A 26 -24.62 2.02 5.40
C ASP A 26 -23.77 0.76 5.11
N GLU A 27 -23.40 0.04 6.16
CA GLU A 27 -22.47 -1.07 6.09
C GLU A 27 -22.96 -2.21 5.18
N LYS A 28 -24.28 -2.43 5.06
CA LYS A 28 -24.80 -3.52 4.23
C LYS A 28 -24.57 -3.21 2.75
N PHE A 29 -24.81 -1.97 2.35
CA PHE A 29 -24.55 -1.53 0.97
C PHE A 29 -23.06 -1.46 0.67
N LEU A 30 -22.24 -1.07 1.65
CA LEU A 30 -20.80 -1.09 1.54
C LEU A 30 -20.28 -2.52 1.27
N LEU A 31 -20.68 -3.49 2.09
CA LEU A 31 -20.26 -4.89 1.94
C LEU A 31 -20.69 -5.46 0.59
N LEU A 32 -21.94 -5.20 0.16
CA LEU A 32 -22.42 -5.60 -1.15
C LEU A 32 -21.57 -5.00 -2.28
N ALA A 33 -21.25 -3.72 -2.20
CA ALA A 33 -20.38 -3.05 -3.18
C ALA A 33 -18.98 -3.66 -3.19
N ILE A 34 -18.40 -4.00 -2.03
CA ILE A 34 -17.07 -4.59 -1.93
C ILE A 34 -17.05 -6.00 -2.52
N TYR A 35 -18.03 -6.84 -2.20
CA TYR A 35 -18.10 -8.21 -2.70
C TYR A 35 -18.15 -8.28 -4.24
N THR A 36 -18.81 -7.30 -4.88
CA THR A 36 -18.86 -7.19 -6.35
C THR A 36 -17.57 -6.65 -6.97
N ARG A 37 -16.69 -6.02 -6.19
CA ARG A 37 -15.43 -5.41 -6.66
C ARG A 37 -14.22 -6.34 -6.55
N LEU A 38 -14.27 -7.37 -5.71
CA LEU A 38 -13.21 -8.37 -5.61
C LEU A 38 -13.06 -9.15 -6.91
N LYS A 39 -11.81 -9.43 -7.29
CA LYS A 39 -11.46 -10.18 -8.51
C LYS A 39 -10.32 -11.15 -8.22
N GLY A 40 -10.19 -12.17 -9.08
CA GLY A 40 -9.09 -13.15 -8.98
C GLY A 40 -9.10 -13.90 -7.66
N VAL A 41 -7.93 -14.07 -7.04
CA VAL A 41 -7.75 -14.85 -5.80
C VAL A 41 -8.63 -14.32 -4.65
N ALA A 42 -8.77 -13.00 -4.50
CA ALA A 42 -9.62 -12.42 -3.46
C ALA A 42 -11.11 -12.78 -3.64
N ARG A 43 -11.56 -12.91 -4.90
CA ARG A 43 -12.93 -13.34 -5.20
C ARG A 43 -13.11 -14.83 -4.90
N MET A 44 -12.16 -15.67 -5.31
CA MET A 44 -12.18 -17.11 -5.03
C MET A 44 -12.20 -17.40 -3.53
N TRP A 45 -11.41 -16.66 -2.75
CA TRP A 45 -11.40 -16.75 -1.29
C TRP A 45 -12.78 -16.40 -0.70
N LEU A 46 -13.38 -15.29 -1.13
CA LEU A 46 -14.71 -14.91 -0.66
C LEU A 46 -15.77 -15.97 -1.00
N ASP A 47 -15.78 -16.48 -2.23
CA ASP A 47 -16.75 -17.48 -2.67
C ASP A 47 -16.57 -18.84 -1.95
N ALA A 48 -15.37 -19.13 -1.46
CA ALA A 48 -15.08 -20.32 -0.65
C ALA A 48 -15.36 -20.14 0.85
N SER A 49 -15.58 -18.89 1.31
CA SER A 49 -15.82 -18.61 2.73
C SER A 49 -17.20 -19.12 3.17
N PRO A 50 -17.29 -19.95 4.22
CA PRO A 50 -18.58 -20.37 4.77
C PRO A 50 -19.25 -19.24 5.59
N THR A 51 -18.52 -18.16 5.88
CA THR A 51 -18.96 -17.08 6.75
C THR A 51 -19.39 -15.89 5.92
N LEU A 52 -20.65 -15.48 6.09
CA LEU A 52 -21.12 -14.20 5.58
C LEU A 52 -20.78 -13.10 6.59
N HIS A 53 -19.78 -12.27 6.29
CA HIS A 53 -19.48 -11.11 7.12
C HIS A 53 -20.60 -10.07 7.02
N THR A 54 -21.09 -9.60 8.17
CA THR A 54 -22.22 -8.66 8.29
C THR A 54 -21.84 -7.25 8.68
N THR A 55 -20.58 -7.04 9.10
CA THR A 55 -19.99 -5.73 9.41
C THR A 55 -18.71 -5.54 8.60
N TRP A 56 -18.37 -4.28 8.32
CA TRP A 56 -17.13 -3.96 7.61
C TRP A 56 -15.90 -4.36 8.43
N GLU A 57 -15.92 -4.12 9.74
CA GLU A 57 -14.83 -4.48 10.65
C GLU A 57 -14.45 -5.96 10.57
N ASN A 58 -15.44 -6.85 10.73
CA ASN A 58 -15.23 -8.30 10.64
C ASN A 58 -14.69 -8.73 9.27
N PHE A 59 -15.13 -8.07 8.20
CA PHE A 59 -14.66 -8.37 6.86
C PHE A 59 -13.23 -7.86 6.62
N ALA A 60 -12.90 -6.66 7.11
CA ALA A 60 -11.56 -6.09 7.02
C ALA A 60 -10.55 -6.93 7.81
N ASP A 61 -10.92 -7.43 8.99
CA ASP A 61 -10.08 -8.33 9.79
C ASP A 61 -9.79 -9.65 9.06
N ALA A 62 -10.81 -10.26 8.47
CA ALA A 62 -10.65 -11.48 7.68
C ALA A 62 -9.76 -11.26 6.44
N LEU A 63 -9.91 -10.12 5.77
CA LEU A 63 -9.05 -9.72 4.68
C LEU A 63 -7.59 -9.55 5.11
N ARG A 64 -7.32 -8.88 6.24
CA ARG A 64 -5.96 -8.72 6.77
C ARG A 64 -5.35 -10.06 7.16
N HIS A 65 -6.12 -10.95 7.77
CA HIS A 65 -5.63 -12.27 8.13
C HIS A 65 -5.20 -13.09 6.90
N GLU A 66 -5.98 -13.06 5.81
CA GLU A 66 -5.69 -13.86 4.62
C GLU A 66 -4.63 -13.23 3.71
N PHE A 67 -4.73 -11.93 3.47
CA PHE A 67 -3.94 -11.22 2.45
C PHE A 67 -2.90 -10.25 3.03
N GLY A 68 -2.85 -10.14 4.36
CA GLY A 68 -1.87 -9.31 5.06
C GLY A 68 -0.46 -9.76 4.76
N SER A 69 0.46 -8.80 4.79
CA SER A 69 1.88 -9.08 4.64
C SER A 69 2.59 -8.54 5.87
N ASP A 70 2.91 -9.42 6.80
CA ASP A 70 3.83 -9.11 7.90
C ASP A 70 5.25 -9.06 7.33
N ARG A 71 5.62 -7.89 6.79
CA ARG A 71 7.02 -7.61 6.53
C ARG A 71 7.65 -7.16 7.83
N ASP A 72 8.71 -7.84 8.23
CA ASP A 72 9.52 -7.36 9.34
C ASP A 72 10.26 -6.07 8.96
N GLU A 73 10.74 -5.37 9.98
CA GLU A 73 11.45 -4.10 9.83
C GLU A 73 12.69 -4.23 8.95
N ALA A 74 13.39 -5.37 9.00
CA ALA A 74 14.59 -5.61 8.21
C ALA A 74 14.26 -5.72 6.71
N GLU A 75 13.19 -6.43 6.36
CA GLU A 75 12.70 -6.53 4.98
C GLU A 75 12.27 -5.16 4.44
N ILE A 76 11.59 -4.36 5.27
CA ILE A 76 11.19 -2.99 4.92
C ILE A 76 12.42 -2.15 4.59
N HIS A 77 13.44 -2.13 5.46
CA HIS A 77 14.67 -1.39 5.23
C HIS A 77 15.45 -1.89 4.02
N PHE A 78 15.50 -3.20 3.81
CA PHE A 78 16.13 -3.81 2.64
C PHE A 78 15.44 -3.36 1.34
N VAL A 79 14.11 -3.38 1.30
CA VAL A 79 13.33 -2.95 0.13
C VAL A 79 13.52 -1.47 -0.15
N MET A 80 13.51 -0.64 0.90
CA MET A 80 13.73 0.81 0.76
C MET A 80 15.16 1.14 0.30
N ALA A 81 16.17 0.45 0.80
CA ALA A 81 17.56 0.64 0.37
C ALA A 81 17.75 0.27 -1.13
N ASN A 82 17.04 -0.74 -1.60
CA ASN A 82 17.09 -1.19 -2.99
C ASN A 82 16.17 -0.40 -3.94
N ALA A 83 15.30 0.46 -3.42
CA ALA A 83 14.42 1.33 -4.19
C ALA A 83 15.20 2.50 -4.84
N THR A 84 16.11 2.16 -5.76
CA THR A 84 16.96 3.11 -6.48
C THR A 84 16.28 3.60 -7.77
N ARG A 85 16.75 4.74 -8.30
CA ARG A 85 16.21 5.33 -9.52
C ARG A 85 16.52 4.43 -10.71
N LYS A 86 15.50 4.13 -11.52
CA LYS A 86 15.69 3.31 -12.74
C LYS A 86 16.31 4.16 -13.86
N PRO A 87 17.06 3.57 -14.82
CA PRO A 87 17.81 4.31 -15.85
C PRO A 87 17.01 5.30 -16.71
N LYS A 88 15.69 5.10 -16.85
CA LYS A 88 14.79 5.95 -17.65
C LYS A 88 13.69 6.61 -16.83
N GLU A 89 13.71 6.44 -15.52
CA GLU A 89 12.70 7.01 -14.63
C GLU A 89 13.01 8.48 -14.38
N ILE A 90 11.98 9.33 -14.50
CA ILE A 90 12.13 10.75 -14.24
C ILE A 90 12.28 10.96 -12.73
N VAL A 91 13.09 11.93 -12.30
CA VAL A 91 13.38 12.19 -10.88
C VAL A 91 12.10 12.37 -10.06
N LYS A 92 11.12 13.12 -10.58
CA LYS A 92 9.82 13.32 -9.93
C LYS A 92 9.10 11.99 -9.70
N GLU A 93 8.98 11.15 -10.73
CA GLU A 93 8.32 9.84 -10.64
C GLU A 93 9.02 8.92 -9.64
N TYR A 94 10.36 8.93 -9.65
CA TYR A 94 11.17 8.21 -8.67
C TYR A 94 10.85 8.65 -7.24
N CYS A 95 10.88 9.95 -6.95
CA CYS A 95 10.59 10.47 -5.61
C CYS A 95 9.18 10.11 -5.15
N PHE A 96 8.18 10.25 -6.01
CA PHE A 96 6.80 9.84 -5.69
C PHE A 96 6.69 8.34 -5.42
N ARG A 97 7.38 7.50 -6.20
CA ARG A 97 7.37 6.04 -5.98
C ARG A 97 8.00 5.66 -4.65
N VAL A 98 9.15 6.23 -4.28
CA VAL A 98 9.81 5.96 -3.00
C VAL A 98 9.00 6.51 -1.82
N ALA A 99 8.40 7.70 -1.98
CA ALA A 99 7.51 8.26 -0.98
C ALA A 99 6.28 7.36 -0.73
N ALA A 100 5.61 6.93 -1.81
CA ALA A 100 4.47 6.02 -1.70
C ALA A 100 4.84 4.69 -1.04
N LEU A 101 6.03 4.16 -1.34
CA LEU A 101 6.54 2.93 -0.73
C LEU A 101 6.84 3.09 0.75
N GLY A 102 7.46 4.21 1.15
CA GLY A 102 7.77 4.50 2.55
C GLY A 102 6.53 4.76 3.40
N ILE A 103 5.56 5.51 2.87
CA ILE A 103 4.25 5.73 3.52
C ILE A 103 3.54 4.39 3.72
N ARG A 104 3.57 3.50 2.72
CA ARG A 104 2.99 2.16 2.80
C ARG A 104 3.59 1.32 3.93
N TYR A 105 4.88 1.46 4.21
CA TYR A 105 5.54 0.78 5.32
C TYR A 105 5.56 1.58 6.63
N LYS A 106 4.77 2.66 6.72
CA LYS A 106 4.65 3.51 7.91
C LYS A 106 5.99 4.06 8.41
N LEU A 107 6.93 4.30 7.49
CA LEU A 107 8.22 4.91 7.84
C LEU A 107 8.06 6.42 8.10
N SER A 108 8.93 6.97 8.94
CA SER A 108 8.98 8.41 9.17
C SER A 108 9.37 9.15 7.89
N GLU A 109 8.83 10.36 7.69
CA GLU A 109 9.15 11.21 6.54
C GLU A 109 10.66 11.42 6.39
N ALA A 110 11.38 11.61 7.49
CA ALA A 110 12.83 11.72 7.51
C ALA A 110 13.54 10.47 6.95
N ALA A 111 13.07 9.27 7.31
CA ALA A 111 13.61 8.02 6.76
C ALA A 111 13.33 7.91 5.26
N ILE A 112 12.12 8.25 4.82
CA ILE A 112 11.72 8.25 3.40
C ILE A 112 12.61 9.17 2.57
N ILE A 113 12.80 10.42 3.03
CA ILE A 113 13.68 11.40 2.38
C ILE A 113 15.11 10.87 2.28
N ARG A 114 15.61 10.24 3.35
CA ARG A 114 16.97 9.66 3.39
C ARG A 114 17.13 8.55 2.35
N TYR A 115 16.16 7.64 2.25
CA TYR A 115 16.18 6.57 1.24
C TYR A 115 16.06 7.12 -0.19
N ALA A 116 15.16 8.07 -0.42
CA ALA A 116 15.02 8.73 -1.73
C ALA A 116 16.33 9.39 -2.16
N ARG A 117 17.00 10.14 -1.27
CA ARG A 117 18.29 10.77 -1.56
C ARG A 117 19.38 9.73 -1.87
N ALA A 118 19.46 8.66 -1.09
CA ALA A 118 20.44 7.60 -1.30
C ALA A 118 20.26 6.90 -2.66
N GLY A 119 19.01 6.63 -3.05
CA GLY A 119 18.71 5.89 -4.28
C GLY A 119 18.76 6.69 -5.58
N LEU A 120 18.91 8.03 -5.54
CA LEU A 120 19.10 8.86 -6.74
C LEU A 120 20.40 8.57 -7.50
N LYS A 121 21.44 8.05 -6.80
CA LYS A 121 22.76 7.68 -7.36
C LYS A 121 23.42 8.76 -8.25
N HIS A 122 23.01 10.03 -8.14
CA HIS A 122 23.51 11.14 -8.93
C HIS A 122 24.08 12.21 -7.99
N ARG A 123 25.40 12.38 -8.03
CA ARG A 123 26.16 13.15 -7.03
C ARG A 123 25.72 14.62 -6.95
N GLU A 124 25.36 15.21 -8.09
CA GLU A 124 24.93 16.61 -8.20
C GLU A 124 23.49 16.84 -7.70
N LEU A 125 22.56 15.93 -7.98
CA LEU A 125 21.17 16.01 -7.47
C LEU A 125 21.10 15.74 -5.96
N GLN A 126 22.01 14.92 -5.43
CA GLN A 126 22.14 14.68 -3.99
C GLN A 126 22.61 15.92 -3.22
N GLN A 127 23.28 16.86 -3.89
CA GLN A 127 23.72 18.13 -3.33
C GLN A 127 22.61 19.19 -3.41
N SER A 128 21.85 19.25 -4.51
CA SER A 128 20.77 20.23 -4.68
C SER A 128 19.57 20.03 -3.77
N ILE A 129 19.35 18.81 -3.24
CA ILE A 129 18.27 18.50 -2.28
C ILE A 129 18.71 18.75 -0.82
N ALA A 130 20.00 18.96 -0.58
CA ALA A 130 20.57 19.15 0.76
C ALA A 130 20.75 20.63 1.16
N ALA A 131 20.52 21.55 0.23
CA ALA A 131 20.49 22.99 0.44
C ALA A 131 19.04 23.47 0.55
#